data_AF-H1D2P4-F1
#
_entry.id   AF-H1D2P4-F1
#
_cell.length_a   1.000
_cell.length_b   1.000
_cell.length_c   1.000
_cell.angle_alpha   90.00
_cell.angle_beta   90.00
_cell.angle_gamma   90.00
#
_symmetry.space_group_name_H-M   'P 1'
#
loop_
_entity.id
_entity.type
_entity.pdbx_description
1 polymer ?
#
loop_
_entity_poly.entity_id
_entity_poly.type
_entity_poly.pdbx_seq_one_letter_code
_entity_poly.pdbx_strand_id
1 'polypeptide(L)' 'MKKMKKKNQVIVNVEALNGLLNQRFFNYADLSEKSGINYNTLIRIKRTGHSSVRTVRVLSKALKVSPHSIAEIKSEG' A
#
# COMPACT_ATOMS: atom_id res chain seq x y z
N MET A 1 13.33 -20.43 14.99
CA MET A 1 12.99 -19.96 13.61
C MET A 1 13.39 -18.49 13.47
N LYS A 2 14.47 -18.16 12.76
CA LYS A 2 14.81 -16.77 12.40
C LYS A 2 13.81 -16.31 11.34
N LYS A 3 12.95 -15.33 11.67
CA LYS A 3 12.12 -14.62 10.67
C LYS A 3 13.08 -13.99 9.68
N MET A 4 13.26 -14.61 8.51
CA MET A 4 13.89 -13.94 7.37
C MET A 4 13.05 -12.69 7.09
N LYS A 5 13.56 -11.51 7.45
CA LYS A 5 12.98 -10.23 7.01
C LYS A 5 12.94 -10.32 5.49
N LYS A 6 11.74 -10.47 4.90
CA LYS A 6 11.57 -10.40 3.45
C LYS A 6 12.14 -9.06 3.02
N LYS A 7 13.31 -9.07 2.36
CA LYS A 7 14.13 -7.89 2.04
C LYS A 7 13.38 -6.76 1.32
N ASN A 8 12.16 -7.01 0.83
CA ASN A 8 11.37 -6.04 0.04
C ASN A 8 10.04 -5.63 0.71
N GLN A 9 9.88 -5.84 2.02
CA GLN A 9 8.71 -5.33 2.74
C GLN A 9 8.91 -3.87 3.18
N VAL A 10 7.87 -3.07 3.00
CA VAL A 10 7.79 -1.66 3.43
C VAL A 10 6.60 -1.45 4.35
N ILE A 11 6.69 -0.41 5.16
CA ILE A 11 5.62 0.04 6.05
C ILE A 11 4.72 0.99 5.25
N VAL A 12 3.44 0.64 5.17
CA VAL A 12 2.39 1.46 4.56
C VAL A 12 1.81 2.35 5.64
N ASN A 13 1.74 3.64 5.38
CA ASN A 13 0.99 4.57 6.20
C ASN A 13 -0.51 4.39 5.89
N VAL A 14 -1.18 3.56 6.69
CA VAL A 14 -2.60 3.19 6.50
C VAL A 14 -3.52 4.40 6.68
N GLU A 15 -3.17 5.33 7.56
CA GLU A 15 -3.93 6.56 7.76
C GLU A 15 -3.87 7.46 6.52
N ALA A 16 -2.68 7.68 5.96
CA ALA A 16 -2.51 8.42 4.71
C ALA A 16 -3.25 7.75 3.55
N LEU A 17 -3.18 6.41 3.45
CA LEU A 17 -3.92 5.66 2.44
C LEU A 17 -5.44 5.86 2.59
N ASN A 18 -5.99 5.74 3.80
CA ASN A 18 -7.41 5.98 4.07
C ASN A 18 -7.81 7.44 3.79
N GLY A 19 -6.96 8.41 4.14
CA GLY A 19 -7.18 9.82 3.85
C GLY A 19 -7.33 10.08 2.35
N LEU A 20 -6.44 9.52 1.54
CA LEU A 20 -6.50 9.62 0.08
C LEU A 20 -7.74 8.94 -0.53
N LEU A 21 -8.16 7.81 0.04
CA LEU A 21 -9.39 7.13 -0.38
C LEU A 21 -10.62 7.98 -0.06
N ASN A 22 -10.73 8.48 1.17
CA ASN A 22 -11.84 9.32 1.62
C ASN A 22 -11.95 10.62 0.81
N GLN A 23 -10.82 11.32 0.56
CA GLN A 23 -10.79 12.53 -0.26
C GLN A 23 -11.32 12.33 -1.67
N ARG A 24 -11.28 11.10 -2.17
CA ARG A 24 -11.70 10.73 -3.53
C ARG A 24 -13.00 9.93 -3.56
N PHE A 25 -13.69 9.83 -2.42
CA PHE A 25 -14.90 9.02 -2.26
C PHE A 25 -14.71 7.57 -2.71
N PHE A 26 -13.50 7.03 -2.51
CA PHE A 26 -13.17 5.64 -2.80
C PHE A 26 -13.11 4.81 -1.53
N ASN A 27 -13.35 3.51 -1.68
CA ASN A 27 -13.15 2.50 -0.68
C ASN A 27 -12.11 1.45 -1.16
N TYR A 28 -11.88 0.42 -0.34
CA TYR A 28 -10.92 -0.63 -0.67
C TYR A 28 -11.35 -1.55 -1.81
N ALA A 29 -12.65 -1.71 -2.07
CA ALA A 29 -13.14 -2.43 -3.25
C ALA A 29 -12.83 -1.64 -4.53
N ASP A 30 -13.07 -0.32 -4.53
CA ASP A 30 -12.73 0.54 -5.67
C ASP A 30 -11.21 0.54 -5.93
N LEU A 31 -10.41 0.56 -4.84
CA LEU A 31 -8.96 0.47 -4.96
C LEU A 31 -8.52 -0.90 -5.51
N SER A 32 -9.20 -1.99 -5.12
CA SER A 32 -8.94 -3.33 -5.65
C SER A 32 -9.16 -3.37 -7.16
N GLU A 33 -10.30 -2.84 -7.62
CA GLU A 33 -10.64 -2.77 -9.04
C GLU A 33 -9.64 -1.91 -9.83
N LYS A 34 -9.36 -0.69 -9.36
CA LYS A 34 -8.45 0.24 -10.05
C LYS A 34 -7.00 -0.23 -10.10
N SER A 35 -6.54 -0.93 -9.08
CA SER A 35 -5.15 -1.35 -8.95
C SER A 35 -4.89 -2.78 -9.44
N GLY A 36 -5.94 -3.59 -9.59
CA GLY A 36 -5.82 -5.03 -9.83
C GLY A 36 -5.25 -5.81 -8.63
N ILE A 37 -5.04 -5.17 -7.48
CA ILE A 37 -4.61 -5.85 -6.25
C ILE A 37 -5.83 -6.47 -5.59
N ASN A 38 -5.77 -7.77 -5.32
CA ASN A 38 -6.85 -8.49 -4.64
C ASN A 38 -7.29 -7.79 -3.35
N TYR A 39 -8.60 -7.60 -3.18
CA TYR A 39 -9.22 -6.98 -2.00
C TYR A 39 -8.69 -7.52 -0.66
N ASN A 40 -8.52 -8.83 -0.51
CA ASN A 40 -7.99 -9.44 0.72
C ASN A 40 -6.54 -9.02 1.00
N THR A 41 -5.75 -8.74 -0.04
CA THR A 41 -4.42 -8.15 0.13
C THR A 41 -4.51 -6.73 0.69
N LEU A 42 -5.48 -5.93 0.24
CA LEU A 42 -5.68 -4.58 0.78
C LEU A 42 -6.16 -4.60 2.23
N ILE A 43 -7.08 -5.51 2.57
CA ILE A 43 -7.52 -5.70 3.96
C ILE A 43 -6.35 -6.16 4.84
N ARG A 44 -5.48 -7.05 4.35
CA ARG A 44 -4.26 -7.42 5.06
C ARG A 44 -3.38 -6.20 5.29
N ILE A 45 -3.15 -5.36 4.28
CA ILE A 45 -2.37 -4.12 4.41
C ILE A 45 -2.99 -3.17 5.44
N LYS A 46 -4.31 -2.96 5.39
CA LYS A 46 -5.04 -2.13 6.37
C LYS A 46 -4.80 -2.62 7.80
N ARG A 47 -4.79 -3.93 8.02
CA ARG A 47 -4.59 -4.54 9.34
C ARG A 47 -3.14 -4.56 9.80
N THR A 48 -2.19 -4.84 8.89
CA THR A 48 -0.80 -5.10 9.26
C THR A 48 0.13 -3.93 8.99
N GLY A 49 -0.27 -2.93 8.20
CA GLY A 49 0.61 -1.85 7.75
C GLY A 49 1.79 -2.33 6.90
N HIS A 50 1.79 -3.57 6.43
CA HIS A 50 2.94 -4.17 5.75
C HIS A 50 2.59 -4.59 4.33
N SER A 51 3.44 -4.19 3.37
CA SER A 51 3.29 -4.55 1.97
C SER A 51 4.64 -4.71 1.27
N SER A 52 4.61 -5.17 0.02
CA SER A 52 5.81 -5.16 -0.82
C SER A 52 5.99 -3.81 -1.51
N VAL A 53 7.23 -3.42 -1.83
CA VAL A 53 7.51 -2.22 -2.64
C VAL A 53 6.71 -2.24 -3.96
N ARG A 54 6.62 -3.41 -4.61
CA ARG A 54 5.85 -3.58 -5.85
C ARG A 54 4.37 -3.25 -5.65
N THR A 55 3.76 -3.79 -4.60
CA THR A 55 2.36 -3.52 -4.28
C THR A 55 2.14 -2.03 -4.00
N VAL A 56 3.01 -1.40 -3.22
CA VAL A 56 2.93 0.05 -2.98
C VAL A 56 2.98 0.84 -4.28
N ARG A 57 3.94 0.54 -5.17
CA ARG A 57 4.03 1.22 -6.49
C ARG A 57 2.75 1.07 -7.31
N VAL A 58 2.12 -0.11 -7.30
CA VAL A 58 0.85 -0.36 -8.00
C VAL A 58 -0.28 0.47 -7.38
N LEU A 59 -0.40 0.49 -6.05
CA LEU A 59 -1.42 1.29 -5.35
C LEU A 59 -1.23 2.78 -5.60
N SER A 60 0.01 3.29 -5.49
CA SER A 60 0.33 4.69 -5.75
C SER A 60 0.05 5.10 -7.18
N LYS A 61 0.31 4.23 -8.16
CA LYS A 61 -0.04 4.46 -9.56
C LYS A 61 -1.56 4.55 -9.75
N ALA A 62 -2.32 3.63 -9.15
CA ALA A 62 -3.80 3.65 -9.21
C ALA A 62 -4.37 4.92 -8.54
N LEU A 63 -3.74 5.39 -7.48
CA LEU A 63 -4.07 6.62 -6.77
C LEU A 63 -3.45 7.88 -7.40
N LYS A 64 -2.62 7.77 -8.45
CA LYS A 64 -1.89 8.90 -9.05
C LYS A 64 -1.13 9.76 -8.01
N VAL A 65 -0.44 9.10 -7.07
CA VAL A 65 0.39 9.75 -6.04
C VAL A 65 1.80 9.15 -6.04
N SER A 66 2.73 9.80 -5.35
CA SER A 66 4.05 9.23 -5.12
C SER A 66 3.96 8.01 -4.18
N PRO A 67 4.79 6.97 -4.36
CA PRO A 67 4.96 5.89 -3.40
C PRO A 67 5.24 6.36 -1.96
N HIS A 68 5.98 7.46 -1.81
CA HIS A 68 6.29 8.05 -0.51
C HIS A 68 5.07 8.68 0.18
N SER A 69 3.99 8.98 -0.56
CA SER A 69 2.75 9.53 0.01
C SER A 69 1.96 8.50 0.82
N ILE A 70 2.21 7.20 0.62
CA ILE A 70 1.48 6.12 1.30
C ILE A 70 2.39 5.09 1.98
N ALA A 71 3.72 5.20 1.85
CA ALA A 71 4.64 4.25 2.47
C ALA A 71 6.02 4.85 2.74
N GLU A 72 6.66 4.34 3.79
CA GLU A 72 8.07 4.58 4.07
C GLU A 72 8.92 3.63 3.23
N ILE A 73 9.37 4.13 2.07
CA ILE A 73 10.32 3.43 1.22
C ILE A 73 11.70 4.03 1.50
N LYS A 74 12.55 3.25 2.17
CA LYS A 74 13.97 3.62 2.26
C LYS A 74 14.56 3.52 0.86
N SER A 75 15.00 4.64 0.32
CA SER A 75 15.81 4.64 -0.90
C SER A 75 17.09 3.88 -0.58
N GLU A 76 17.27 2.71 -1.19
CA GLU A 76 18.60 2.12 -1.32
C GLU A 76 19.34 3.04 -2.30
N GLY A 77 20.16 3.93 -1.74
CA GLY A 77 21.11 4.75 -2.50
C GLY A 77 22.29 3.93 -2.99
#